data_AF-E1QDH2-F1
#
_entry.id   AF-E1QDH2-F1
#
_cell.length_a   1.000
_cell.length_b   1.000
_cell.length_c   1.000
_cell.angle_alpha   90.00
_cell.angle_beta   90.00
_cell.angle_gamma   90.00
#
_symmetry.space_group_name_H-M   'P 1'
#
loop_
_entity.id
_entity.type
_entity.pdbx_description
1 polymer ?
#
loop_
_entity_poly.entity_id
_entity_poly.type
_entity_poly.pdbx_seq_one_letter_code
_entity_poly.pdbx_strand_id
1 'polypeptide(L)' 'MRETATKPPGGIPRARLKTCDDVRRFLAATINRVNRGELDHQIGGRLAYMANILVATIRDSDFEQRLAALEGQGNGR' A
#
# COMPACT_ATOMS: atom_id res chain seq x y z
N MET A 1 -18.36 14.56 -38.90
CA MET A 1 -17.43 13.52 -38.40
C MET A 1 -17.14 13.82 -36.94
N ARG A 2 -17.59 12.98 -36.00
CA ARG A 2 -17.23 13.08 -34.59
C ARG A 2 -16.33 11.89 -34.27
N GLU A 3 -15.08 12.20 -33.97
CA GLU A 3 -14.04 11.26 -33.60
C GLU A 3 -14.43 10.59 -32.27
N THR A 4 -14.72 9.30 -32.32
CA THR A 4 -15.01 8.50 -31.13
C THR A 4 -13.71 8.29 -30.37
N ALA A 5 -13.51 9.06 -29.30
CA ALA A 5 -12.41 8.88 -28.37
C ALA A 5 -12.45 7.44 -27.79
N THR A 6 -11.57 6.58 -28.29
CA THR A 6 -11.39 5.23 -27.77
C THR A 6 -10.75 5.33 -26.39
N LYS A 7 -11.52 4.99 -25.35
CA LYS A 7 -11.04 4.86 -23.96
C LYS A 7 -9.74 4.03 -23.94
N PRO A 8 -8.66 4.50 -23.30
CA PRO A 8 -7.43 3.72 -23.23
C PRO A 8 -7.69 2.38 -22.53
N PRO A 9 -6.99 1.30 -22.93
CA PRO A 9 -7.21 -0.04 -22.39
C PRO A 9 -7.09 0.01 -20.85
N GLY A 10 -8.01 -0.69 -20.18
CA GLY A 10 -8.27 -0.59 -18.74
C GLY A 10 -7.00 -0.47 -17.91
N GLY A 11 -6.90 0.64 -17.17
CA GLY A 11 -5.75 0.92 -16.32
C GLY A 11 -5.50 -0.21 -15.34
N ILE A 12 -4.22 -0.53 -15.12
CA ILE A 12 -3.78 -1.52 -14.13
C ILE A 12 -4.48 -1.20 -12.80
N PRO A 13 -5.22 -2.14 -12.19
CA PRO A 13 -5.87 -1.91 -10.91
C PRO A 13 -4.85 -1.37 -9.91
N ARG A 14 -5.06 -0.13 -9.47
CA ARG A 14 -4.13 0.52 -8.54
C ARG A 14 -4.25 -0.19 -7.20
N ALA A 15 -3.20 -0.90 -6.79
CA ALA A 15 -3.17 -1.56 -5.49
C ALA A 15 -3.41 -0.52 -4.39
N ARG A 16 -4.51 -0.67 -3.65
CA ARG A 16 -4.85 0.19 -2.50
C ARG A 16 -4.33 -0.50 -1.25
N LEU A 17 -3.12 -0.15 -0.85
CA LEU A 17 -2.49 -0.69 0.35
C LEU A 17 -2.89 0.17 1.55
N LYS A 18 -4.00 -0.17 2.21
CA LYS A 18 -4.55 0.62 3.32
C LYS A 18 -4.13 0.09 4.69
N THR A 19 -3.89 -1.21 4.77
CA THR A 19 -3.57 -1.91 6.00
C THR A 19 -2.23 -2.60 5.91
N CYS A 20 -1.63 -2.95 7.06
CA CYS A 20 -0.44 -3.80 7.06
C CYS A 20 -0.70 -5.17 6.41
N ASP A 21 -1.93 -5.70 6.44
CA ASP A 21 -2.27 -6.96 5.76
C ASP A 21 -2.25 -6.81 4.23
N ASP A 22 -2.72 -5.68 3.70
CA ASP A 22 -2.62 -5.39 2.27
C ASP A 22 -1.15 -5.36 1.83
N VAL A 23 -0.29 -4.68 2.62
CA VAL A 23 1.15 -4.61 2.34
C VAL A 23 1.79 -6.00 2.44
N ARG A 24 1.39 -6.82 3.43
CA ARG A 24 1.85 -8.20 3.56
C ARG A 24 1.54 -9.02 2.31
N ARG A 25 0.28 -8.97 1.83
CA ARG A 25 -0.15 -9.67 0.60
C ARG A 25 0.63 -9.18 -0.62
N PHE A 26 0.81 -7.87 -0.73
CA PHE A 26 1.59 -7.26 -1.80
C PHE A 26 3.06 -7.72 -1.80
N LEU A 27 3.72 -7.74 -0.64
CA LEU A 27 5.09 -8.21 -0.51
C LEU A 27 5.22 -9.70 -0.86
N ALA A 28 4.30 -10.55 -0.39
CA ALA A 28 4.28 -11.96 -0.73
C ALA A 28 4.17 -12.18 -2.25
N ALA A 29 3.25 -11.46 -2.91
CA ALA A 29 3.12 -11.51 -4.37
C ALA A 29 4.39 -11.00 -5.08
N THR A 30 4.99 -9.93 -4.58
CA THR A 30 6.22 -9.33 -5.14
C THR A 30 7.40 -10.29 -5.03
N ILE A 31 7.63 -10.89 -3.86
CA ILE A 31 8.70 -11.88 -3.63
C ILE A 31 8.56 -13.06 -4.58
N ASN A 32 7.34 -13.59 -4.72
CA ASN A 32 7.08 -14.69 -5.64
C ASN A 32 7.38 -14.32 -7.10
N ARG A 33 7.06 -13.09 -7.53
CA ARG A 33 7.37 -12.61 -8.88
C ARG A 33 8.87 -12.43 -9.11
N VAL A 34 9.61 -11.93 -8.12
CA VAL A 34 11.08 -11.84 -8.18
C VAL A 34 11.68 -13.24 -8.32
N ASN A 35 11.27 -14.17 -7.46
CA ASN A 35 11.78 -15.54 -7.46
C ASN A 35 11.47 -16.30 -8.77
N ARG A 36 10.37 -15.97 -9.46
CA ARG A 36 10.03 -16.52 -10.78
C ARG A 36 10.71 -15.80 -11.95
N GLY A 37 11.48 -14.73 -11.69
CA GLY A 37 12.09 -13.90 -12.74
C GLY A 37 11.11 -13.00 -13.50
N GLU A 38 9.85 -12.89 -13.03
CA GLU A 38 8.81 -12.01 -13.61
C GLU A 38 8.96 -10.55 -13.18
N LEU A 39 9.85 -10.29 -12.22
CA LEU A 39 10.16 -8.97 -11.71
C LEU A 39 11.66 -8.88 -11.45
N ASP A 40 12.26 -7.80 -11.94
CA ASP A 40 13.66 -7.50 -11.68
C ASP A 40 13.96 -7.35 -10.17
N HIS A 41 15.12 -7.84 -9.74
CA HIS A 41 15.51 -7.86 -8.33
C HIS A 41 15.71 -6.44 -7.77
N GLN A 42 16.25 -5.50 -8.56
CA GLN A 42 16.44 -4.12 -8.11
C GLN A 42 15.09 -3.42 -7.93
N ILE A 43 14.15 -3.65 -8.86
CA ILE A 43 12.77 -3.15 -8.74
C ILE A 43 12.08 -3.77 -7.51
N GLY A 44 12.21 -5.09 -7.33
CA GLY A 44 11.69 -5.80 -6.15
C GLY A 44 12.20 -5.21 -4.83
N GLY A 45 13.51 -4.93 -4.74
CA GLY A 45 14.13 -4.29 -3.58
C GLY A 45 13.57 -2.88 -3.29
N ARG A 46 13.42 -2.05 -4.33
CA ARG A 46 12.82 -0.70 -4.17
C ARG A 46 11.37 -0.77 -3.70
N LEU A 47 10.58 -1.71 -4.24
CA LEU A 47 9.21 -1.94 -3.80
C LEU A 47 9.14 -2.39 -2.34
N ALA A 48 10.05 -3.27 -1.91
CA ALA A 48 10.13 -3.72 -0.52
C ALA A 48 10.46 -2.57 0.44
N TYR A 49 11.39 -1.68 0.05
CA TYR A 49 11.71 -0.49 0.83
C TYR A 49 10.51 0.47 0.98
N MET A 50 9.83 0.79 -0.11
CA MET A 50 8.62 1.64 -0.06
C MET A 50 7.50 1.01 0.76
N ALA A 51 7.31 -0.31 0.65
CA ALA A 51 6.35 -1.06 1.46
C ALA A 51 6.67 -0.97 2.95
N ASN A 52 7.96 -1.01 3.33
CA ASN A 52 8.38 -0.85 4.72
C ASN A 52 8.06 0.55 5.27
N ILE A 53 8.32 1.61 4.50
CA ILE A 53 7.93 2.99 4.87
C ILE A 53 6.42 3.07 5.06
N LEU A 54 5.65 2.51 4.14
CA LEU A 54 4.19 2.54 4.21
C LEU A 54 3.66 1.80 5.46
N VAL A 55 4.27 0.68 5.84
CA VAL A 55 3.92 -0.03 7.08
C VAL A 55 4.16 0.83 8.31
N ALA A 56 5.28 1.56 8.36
CA ALA A 56 5.57 2.48 9.45
C ALA A 56 4.49 3.57 9.52
N THR A 57 4.20 4.25 8.40
CA THR A 57 3.17 5.30 8.34
C THR A 57 1.79 4.81 8.74
N ILE A 58 1.37 3.61 8.31
CA ILE A 58 0.09 3.03 8.70
C ILE A 58 0.04 2.81 10.22
N ARG A 59 1.10 2.22 10.79
CA ARG A 59 1.16 1.94 12.23
C ARG A 59 1.13 3.22 13.05
N ASP A 60 1.92 4.22 12.66
CA ASP A 60 1.99 5.49 13.36
C ASP A 60 0.63 6.19 13.33
N SER A 61 -0.03 6.22 12.17
CA SER A 61 -1.39 6.78 12.05
C SER A 61 -2.42 6.03 12.89
N ASP A 62 -2.37 4.70 12.93
CA ASP A 62 -3.25 3.89 13.77
C ASP A 62 -3.00 4.16 15.27
N PHE A 63 -1.74 4.36 15.67
CA PHE A 63 -1.40 4.72 17.05
C PHE A 63 -1.87 6.12 17.42
N GLU A 64 -1.66 7.12 16.54
CA GLU A 64 -2.15 8.49 16.75
C GLU A 64 -3.68 8.51 16.92
N GLN A 65 -4.42 7.78 16.07
CA GLN A 65 -5.87 7.68 16.17
C GLN A 65 -6.31 7.04 17.50
N ARG A 66 -5.63 5.96 17.91
CA ARG A 66 -5.93 5.28 19.17
C ARG A 66 -5.59 6.16 20.39
N LEU A 67 -4.50 6.91 20.32
CA LEU A 67 -4.09 7.85 21.37
C LEU A 67 -5.13 8.98 21.49
N ALA A 68 -5.50 9.61 20.38
CA ALA A 68 -6.52 10.66 20.36
C ALA A 68 -7.88 10.17 20.93
N ALA A 69 -8.26 8.91 20.63
CA ALA A 69 -9.47 8.32 21.18
C ALA A 69 -9.40 8.13 22.70
N LEU A 70 -8.23 7.75 23.24
CA LEU A 70 -8.02 7.60 24.68
C LEU A 70 -7.93 8.96 25.40
N GLU A 71 -7.23 9.94 24.82
CA GLU A 71 -7.11 11.29 25.36
C GLU A 71 -8.47 12.00 25.41
N GLY A 72 -9.30 11.84 24.36
CA GLY A 72 -10.66 12.36 24.33
C GLY A 72 -11.59 11.73 25.40
N GLN A 73 -11.31 10.51 25.84
CA GLN A 73 -12.04 9.83 26.91
C GLN A 73 -11.50 10.18 28.31
N GLY A 74 -10.21 10.50 28.42
CA GLY A 74 -9.53 10.84 29.68
C GLY A 74 -9.79 12.27 30.15
N ASN A 75 -10.07 13.20 29.24
CA ASN A 75 -10.27 14.63 29.55
C ASN A 75 -11.68 14.99 30.07
N GLY A 76 -12.50 13.99 30.39
CA GLY A 76 -13.88 14.14 30.86
C GLY A 76 -14.11 13.79 32.34
N ARG A 77 -13.05 13.74 33.17
CA ARG A 77 -13.14 13.57 34.63
C ARG A 77 -12.50 14.72 35.38
#